data_AF-A0A382NZD3-F1
#
_entry.id   AF-A0A382NZD3-F1
#
_cell.length_a   1.000
_cell.length_b   1.000
_cell.length_c   1.000
_cell.angle_alpha   90.00
_cell.angle_beta   90.00
_cell.angle_gamma   90.00
#
_symmetry.space_group_name_H-M   'P 1'
#
loop_
_entity.id
_entity.type
_entity.pdbx_description
1 polymer ?
#
loop_
_entity_poly.entity_id
_entity_poly.type
_entity_poly.pdbx_seq_one_letter_code
_entity_poly.pdbx_strand_id
1 'polypeptide(L)' 'MSGQVALVTGAGRGVGRATAIRLAREGVRVIVND' A
#
# COMPACT_ATOMS: atom_id res chain seq x y z
N MET A 1 -1.45 7.36 10.71
CA MET A 1 -2.53 7.02 9.76
C MET A 1 -3.39 5.82 10.22
N SER A 2 -3.43 5.51 11.53
CA SER A 2 -4.18 4.36 12.04
C SER A 2 -5.67 4.44 11.66
N GLY A 3 -6.21 3.36 11.10
CA GLY A 3 -7.61 3.23 10.69
C GLY A 3 -7.91 3.54 9.22
N GLN A 4 -6.96 4.12 8.47
CA GLN A 4 -7.14 4.40 7.05
C GLN A 4 -7.02 3.13 6.18
N VAL A 5 -7.68 3.17 5.02
CA VAL A 5 -7.61 2.12 4.00
C VAL A 5 -7.07 2.74 2.71
N ALA A 6 -6.12 2.06 2.05
CA ALA A 6 -5.55 2.49 0.77
C ALA A 6 -5.64 1.38 -0.27
N LEU A 7 -6.09 1.72 -1.48
CA LEU A 7 -6.00 0.86 -2.66
C LEU A 7 -4.75 1.27 -3.47
N VAL A 8 -3.86 0.33 -3.72
CA VAL A 8 -2.64 0.55 -4.50
C VAL A 8 -2.67 -0.33 -5.76
N THR A 9 -2.57 0.29 -6.94
CA THR A 9 -2.46 -0.38 -8.24
C THR A 9 -1.01 -0.50 -8.72
N GLY A 10 -0.69 -1.43 -9.63
CA GLY A 10 0.68 -1.65 -10.08
C GLY A 10 1.65 -2.06 -8.95
N ALA A 11 1.12 -2.73 -7.92
CA ALA A 11 1.85 -3.07 -6.71
C ALA A 11 2.79 -4.28 -6.86
N GLY A 12 2.82 -4.93 -8.04
CA GLY A 12 3.68 -6.08 -8.30
C GLY A 12 5.18 -5.74 -8.23
N ARG A 13 5.59 -4.50 -8.58
CA ARG A 13 6.99 -4.07 -8.57
C ARG A 13 7.17 -2.55 -8.49
N GLY A 14 8.43 -2.13 -8.36
CA GLY A 14 8.81 -0.72 -8.43
C GLY A 14 8.12 0.16 -7.39
N VAL A 15 7.64 1.32 -7.84
CA VAL A 15 7.07 2.37 -6.98
C VAL A 15 5.78 1.91 -6.29
N GLY A 16 4.91 1.17 -6.99
CA GLY A 16 3.65 0.68 -6.41
C GLY A 16 3.92 -0.24 -5.21
N ARG A 17 4.85 -1.20 -5.37
CA ARG A 17 5.27 -2.11 -4.29
C ARG A 17 5.88 -1.36 -3.10
N ALA A 18 6.79 -0.42 -3.36
CA ALA A 18 7.44 0.36 -2.30
C ALA A 18 6.42 1.22 -1.52
N THR A 19 5.45 1.79 -2.24
CA THR A 19 4.37 2.60 -1.65
C THR A 19 3.45 1.76 -0.77
N ALA A 20 3.01 0.60 -1.24
CA ALA A 20 2.18 -0.32 -0.46
C ALA A 20 2.86 -0.75 0.85
N ILE A 21 4.15 -1.09 0.79
CA ILE A 21 4.93 -1.49 1.98
C ILE A 21 5.05 -0.33 2.98
N ARG A 22 5.32 0.89 2.50
CA ARG A 22 5.41 2.06 3.38
C ARG A 22 4.10 2.35 4.11
N LEU A 23 2.98 2.35 3.38
CA LEU A 23 1.64 2.57 3.96
C LEU A 23 1.29 1.50 5.00
N ALA A 24 1.58 0.23 4.71
CA ALA A 24 1.35 -0.85 5.66
C ALA A 24 2.16 -0.66 6.96
N ARG A 25 3.43 -0.22 6.86
CA ARG A 25 4.28 0.09 8.03
C ARG A 25 3.74 1.23 8.89
N GLU A 26 3.01 2.16 8.28
CA GLU A 26 2.36 3.29 8.97
C GLU A 26 0.99 2.91 9.59
N GLY A 27 0.61 1.62 9.50
CA GLY A 27 -0.62 1.07 10.09
C GLY A 27 -1.86 1.23 9.19
N VAL A 28 -1.67 1.53 7.91
CA VAL A 28 -2.77 1.60 6.94
C VAL A 28 -3.15 0.19 6.50
N ARG A 29 -4.45 -0.09 6.39
CA ARG A 29 -4.92 -1.32 5.72
C ARG A 29 -4.78 -1.14 4.22
N VAL A 30 -3.87 -1.89 3.61
CA VAL A 30 -3.57 -1.76 2.18
C VAL A 30 -4.22 -2.90 1.41
N ILE A 31 -4.99 -2.55 0.38
CA ILE A 31 -5.48 -3.47 -0.65
C ILE A 31 -4.60 -3.26 -1.87
N VAL A 32 -4.07 -4.34 -2.43
CA VAL A 32 -3.21 -4.30 -3.63
C VAL A 32 -3.92 -4.93 -4.81
N ASN A 33 -3.80 -4.28 -5.97
CA ASN A 33 -4.13 -4.83 -7.27
C ASN A 33 -2.92 -4.61 -8.18
N ASP A 34 -2.55 -5.58 -9.02
CA ASP A 34 -1.56 -5.32 -10.07
C ASP A 34 -2.26 -4.72 -11.30
#